data_AF-A0A3E0PG14-F1
#
_entry.id   AF-A0A3E0PG14-F1
#
_cell.length_a   1.000
_cell.length_b   1.000
_cell.length_c   1.000
_cell.angle_alpha   90.00
_cell.angle_beta   90.00
_cell.angle_gamma   90.00
#
_symmetry.space_group_name_H-M   'P 1'
#
loop_
_entity.id
_entity.type
_entity.pdbx_description
1 polymer ?
#
loop_
_entity_poly.entity_id
_entity_poly.type
_entity_poly.pdbx_seq_one_letter_code
_entity_poly.pdbx_strand_id
1 'polypeptide(L)'
;MFDHELTLYEFNLRYLQWLMADIDDADLAKPPFPGANPPVWILGHLAICTDYAARLLGGRPECPRAWHKQFAPGSNSAALEPPLPNKADLLSAIEKGHARVAELAPGASAEMMSQEHEVELLKPTVLKTNGDVVAHLMCTHPAFHLAQLSACRRSAGKSPLV
;
A
#
# COMPACT_ATOMS: atom_id res chain seq x y z
N MET A 1 18.90 7.56 6.48
CA MET A 1 18.10 6.48 7.15
C MET A 1 17.14 5.97 6.09
N PHE A 2 16.91 4.66 6.02
CA PHE A 2 16.07 4.04 5.00
C PHE A 2 16.58 4.17 3.54
N ASP A 3 17.89 4.33 3.34
CA ASP A 3 18.44 4.67 2.01
C ASP A 3 18.17 3.56 0.97
N HIS A 4 18.29 2.28 1.38
CA HIS A 4 17.95 1.14 0.52
C HIS A 4 16.44 0.99 0.36
N GLU A 5 15.69 1.19 1.43
CA GLU A 5 14.23 1.12 1.44
C GLU A 5 13.62 2.19 0.52
N LEU A 6 14.18 3.40 0.46
CA LEU A 6 13.76 4.44 -0.48
C LEU A 6 13.92 4.01 -1.94
N THR A 7 15.03 3.32 -2.25
CA THR A 7 15.27 2.78 -3.60
C THR A 7 14.22 1.73 -3.96
N LEU A 8 13.94 0.79 -3.04
CA LEU A 8 12.93 -0.25 -3.25
C LEU A 8 11.51 0.30 -3.26
N TYR A 9 11.25 1.36 -2.50
CA TYR A 9 9.95 2.01 -2.44
C TYR A 9 9.61 2.72 -3.75
N GLU A 10 10.59 3.42 -4.35
CA GLU A 10 10.45 3.98 -5.70
C GLU A 10 10.27 2.88 -6.74
N PHE A 11 11.05 1.79 -6.67
CA PHE A 11 10.88 0.64 -7.55
C PHE A 11 9.45 0.07 -7.48
N ASN A 12 8.93 -0.13 -6.27
CA ASN A 12 7.58 -0.63 -6.04
C ASN A 12 6.51 0.30 -6.63
N LEU A 13 6.68 1.62 -6.54
CA LEU A 13 5.76 2.59 -7.15
C LEU A 13 5.77 2.47 -8.69
N ARG A 14 6.94 2.36 -9.30
CA ARG A 14 7.05 2.20 -10.75
C ARG A 14 6.47 0.88 -11.23
N TYR A 15 6.70 -0.19 -10.47
CA TYR A 15 6.11 -1.49 -10.79
C TYR A 15 4.58 -1.49 -10.65
N LEU A 16 4.03 -0.80 -9.64
CA LEU A 16 2.59 -0.55 -9.53
C LEU A 16 2.02 0.14 -10.77
N GLN A 17 2.67 1.22 -11.21
CA GLN A 17 2.25 1.98 -12.38
C GLN A 17 2.23 1.11 -13.65
N TRP A 18 3.23 0.24 -13.83
CA TRP A 18 3.24 -0.72 -14.95
C TRP A 18 2.11 -1.76 -14.84
N LEU A 19 1.87 -2.31 -13.64
CA LEU A 19 0.81 -3.30 -13.43
C LEU A 19 -0.58 -2.75 -13.77
N MET A 20 -0.81 -1.47 -13.51
CA MET A 20 -2.11 -0.81 -13.66
C MET A 20 -2.28 -0.02 -14.96
N ALA A 21 -1.26 0.03 -15.82
CA ALA A 21 -1.23 0.87 -17.01
C ALA A 21 -2.40 0.61 -17.97
N ASP A 22 -2.76 -0.66 -18.19
CA ASP A 22 -3.79 -1.10 -19.13
C ASP A 22 -4.98 -1.82 -18.45
N ILE A 23 -5.12 -1.65 -17.13
CA ILE A 23 -6.28 -2.12 -16.35
C ILE A 23 -7.32 -1.01 -16.30
N ASP A 24 -8.55 -1.29 -16.72
CA ASP A 24 -9.62 -0.30 -16.75
C ASP A 24 -10.39 -0.24 -15.42
N ASP A 25 -11.10 0.87 -15.16
CA ASP A 25 -11.92 1.03 -13.96
C ASP A 25 -12.95 -0.10 -13.78
N ALA A 26 -13.49 -0.61 -14.89
CA ALA A 26 -14.46 -1.71 -14.91
C ALA A 26 -13.87 -3.04 -14.38
N ASP A 27 -12.54 -3.18 -14.35
CA ASP A 27 -11.85 -4.36 -13.83
C ASP A 27 -11.44 -4.20 -12.37
N LEU A 28 -11.53 -3.01 -11.79
CA LEU A 28 -11.04 -2.78 -10.43
C LEU A 28 -11.83 -3.54 -9.36
N ALA A 29 -13.09 -3.86 -9.62
CA ALA A 29 -13.93 -4.64 -8.71
C ALA A 29 -13.81 -6.17 -8.92
N LYS A 30 -13.00 -6.63 -9.90
CA LYS A 30 -12.90 -8.05 -10.26
C LYS A 30 -11.69 -8.70 -9.58
N PRO A 31 -11.89 -9.61 -8.61
CA PRO A 31 -10.79 -10.35 -8.02
C PRO A 31 -10.27 -11.44 -8.97
N PRO A 32 -9.01 -11.90 -8.82
CA PRO A 32 -8.44 -12.90 -9.70
C PRO A 32 -9.09 -14.28 -9.56
N PHE A 33 -9.65 -14.57 -8.38
CA PHE A 33 -10.41 -15.77 -8.04
C PHE A 33 -11.32 -15.48 -6.83
N PRO A 34 -12.34 -16.30 -6.56
CA PRO A 34 -13.24 -16.10 -5.41
C PRO A 34 -12.48 -16.02 -4.07
N GLY A 35 -12.77 -14.99 -3.28
CA GLY A 35 -12.14 -14.75 -1.97
C GLY A 35 -10.82 -13.97 -2.02
N ALA A 36 -10.25 -13.71 -3.19
CA ALA A 36 -9.13 -12.78 -3.31
C ALA A 36 -9.60 -11.32 -3.23
N ASN A 37 -8.69 -10.44 -2.83
CA ASN A 37 -8.96 -9.00 -2.86
C ASN A 37 -8.98 -8.49 -4.31
N PRO A 38 -9.98 -7.68 -4.70
CA PRO A 38 -10.02 -7.03 -6.00
C PRO A 38 -9.03 -5.84 -6.04
N PRO A 39 -8.62 -5.37 -7.24
CA PRO A 39 -7.69 -4.25 -7.37
C PRO A 39 -8.09 -2.99 -6.61
N VAL A 40 -9.37 -2.62 -6.58
CA VAL A 40 -9.88 -1.44 -5.84
C VAL A 40 -9.53 -1.52 -4.35
N TRP A 41 -9.64 -2.70 -3.75
CA TRP A 41 -9.28 -2.90 -2.35
C TRP A 41 -7.76 -2.82 -2.16
N ILE A 42 -7.00 -3.48 -3.04
CA ILE A 42 -5.53 -3.52 -2.93
C ILE A 42 -4.94 -2.12 -3.08
N LEU A 43 -5.40 -1.33 -4.05
CA LEU A 43 -4.94 0.05 -4.23
C LEU A 43 -5.34 0.94 -3.06
N GLY A 44 -6.58 0.85 -2.60
CA GLY A 44 -7.04 1.61 -1.43
C GLY A 44 -6.27 1.24 -0.17
N HIS A 45 -5.93 -0.04 -0.02
CA HIS A 45 -5.13 -0.55 1.08
C HIS A 45 -3.69 0.01 1.03
N LEU A 46 -3.05 -0.04 -0.13
CA LEU A 46 -1.72 0.56 -0.33
C LEU A 46 -1.73 2.06 -0.05
N ALA A 47 -2.78 2.79 -0.46
CA ALA A 47 -2.91 4.21 -0.18
C ALA A 47 -2.89 4.49 1.34
N ILE A 48 -3.73 3.81 2.13
CA ILE A 48 -3.77 4.03 3.58
C ILE A 48 -2.51 3.53 4.30
N CYS A 49 -1.77 2.57 3.72
CA CYS A 49 -0.48 2.13 4.23
C CYS A 49 0.59 3.22 4.10
N THR A 50 0.57 4.01 3.03
CA THR A 50 1.47 5.17 2.91
C THR A 50 1.18 6.24 3.96
N ASP A 51 -0.09 6.45 4.31
CA ASP A 51 -0.50 7.33 5.42
C ASP A 51 0.01 6.81 6.77
N TYR A 52 -0.06 5.49 6.99
CA TYR A 52 0.42 4.90 8.23
C TYR A 52 1.95 4.99 8.35
N ALA A 53 2.69 4.72 7.27
CA ALA A 53 4.13 4.94 7.22
C ALA A 53 4.50 6.41 7.49
N ALA A 54 3.81 7.36 6.84
CA ALA A 54 4.02 8.79 7.08
C ALA A 54 3.77 9.19 8.54
N ARG A 55 2.73 8.64 9.18
CA ARG A 55 2.44 8.87 10.60
C ARG A 55 3.58 8.39 11.51
N LEU A 56 4.12 7.19 11.28
CA LEU A 56 5.26 6.67 12.04
C LEU A 56 6.51 7.55 11.89
N LEU A 57 6.64 8.20 10.73
CA LEU A 57 7.70 9.17 10.42
C LEU A 57 7.41 10.60 10.93
N GLY A 58 6.33 10.81 11.71
CA GLY A 58 5.95 12.10 12.28
C GLY A 58 5.09 12.99 11.37
N GLY A 59 4.68 12.48 10.21
CA GLY A 59 3.75 13.13 9.30
C GLY A 59 2.28 12.97 9.70
N ARG A 60 1.38 13.41 8.82
CA ARG A 60 -0.08 13.30 8.98
C ARG A 60 -0.69 12.47 7.86
N PRO A 61 -1.77 11.70 8.12
CA PRO A 61 -2.52 11.03 7.07
C PRO A 61 -3.24 12.04 6.17
N GLU A 62 -3.39 11.72 4.88
CA GLU A 62 -4.12 12.55 3.88
C GLU A 62 -5.23 11.78 3.17
N CYS A 63 -5.27 10.45 3.24
CA CYS A 63 -6.37 9.68 2.69
C CYS A 63 -7.69 10.06 3.37
N PRO A 64 -8.83 9.98 2.64
CA PRO A 64 -10.14 10.16 3.25
C PRO A 64 -10.33 9.25 4.47
N ARG A 65 -10.88 9.78 5.57
CA ARG A 65 -11.07 9.01 6.81
C ARG A 65 -11.83 7.70 6.61
N ALA A 66 -12.80 7.68 5.69
CA ALA A 66 -13.56 6.49 5.36
C ALA A 66 -12.69 5.35 4.78
N TRP A 67 -11.63 5.69 4.04
CA TRP A 67 -10.73 4.71 3.43
C TRP A 67 -9.97 3.91 4.49
N HIS A 68 -9.60 4.52 5.61
CA HIS A 68 -8.94 3.84 6.73
C HIS A 68 -9.82 2.79 7.42
N LYS A 69 -11.14 2.81 7.20
CA LYS A 69 -12.06 1.74 7.62
C LYS A 69 -12.28 0.74 6.49
N GLN A 70 -12.57 1.25 5.30
CA GLN A 70 -12.98 0.44 4.14
C GLN A 70 -11.86 -0.43 3.56
N PHE A 71 -10.61 0.02 3.65
CA PHE A 71 -9.43 -0.70 3.13
C PHE A 71 -8.46 -1.17 4.24
N ALA A 72 -8.93 -1.19 5.49
CA ALA A 72 -8.14 -1.65 6.63
C ALA A 72 -7.74 -3.13 6.48
N PRO A 73 -6.63 -3.57 7.11
CA PRO A 73 -6.36 -4.99 7.29
C PRO A 73 -7.58 -5.73 7.85
N GLY A 74 -7.98 -6.85 7.23
CA GLY A 74 -9.13 -7.65 7.65
C GLY A 74 -10.51 -7.07 7.30
N SER A 75 -10.59 -5.93 6.63
CA SER A 75 -11.87 -5.43 6.09
C SER A 75 -12.44 -6.35 5.01
N ASN A 76 -13.77 -6.33 4.86
CA ASN A 76 -14.45 -7.18 3.88
C ASN A 76 -14.34 -6.59 2.46
N SER A 77 -13.39 -7.10 1.69
CA SER A 77 -13.14 -6.66 0.31
C SER A 77 -14.23 -7.05 -0.69
N ALA A 78 -15.13 -7.97 -0.33
CA ALA A 78 -16.29 -8.33 -1.13
C ALA A 78 -17.51 -7.42 -0.89
N ALA A 79 -17.48 -6.59 0.16
CA ALA A 79 -18.59 -5.73 0.57
C ALA A 79 -18.14 -4.25 0.68
N LEU A 80 -17.43 -3.77 -0.33
CA LEU A 80 -17.00 -2.37 -0.38
C LEU A 80 -18.21 -1.43 -0.58
N GLU A 81 -18.27 -0.39 0.25
CA GLU A 81 -19.36 0.60 0.23
C GLU A 81 -19.14 1.65 -0.88
N PRO A 82 -20.12 1.91 -1.76
CA PRO A 82 -20.03 2.96 -2.77
C PRO A 82 -20.26 4.37 -2.20
N PRO A 83 -19.80 5.44 -2.88
CA PRO A 83 -19.07 5.41 -4.14
C PRO A 83 -17.62 4.93 -3.96
N LEU A 84 -17.17 4.05 -4.84
CA LEU A 84 -15.78 3.61 -4.87
C LEU A 84 -14.93 4.64 -5.61
N PRO A 85 -13.70 4.92 -5.14
CA PRO A 85 -12.77 5.75 -5.89
C PRO A 85 -12.37 5.07 -7.20
N ASN A 86 -12.17 5.86 -8.24
CA ASN A 86 -11.67 5.36 -9.52
C ASN A 86 -10.15 5.11 -9.46
N LYS A 87 -9.60 4.51 -10.51
CA LYS A 87 -8.19 4.17 -10.66
C LYS A 87 -7.29 5.40 -10.48
N ALA A 88 -7.67 6.52 -11.07
CA ALA A 88 -6.87 7.75 -11.04
C ALA A 88 -6.77 8.33 -9.63
N ASP A 89 -7.89 8.36 -8.89
CA ASP A 89 -7.93 8.83 -7.51
C ASP A 89 -7.06 7.95 -6.59
N LEU A 90 -7.16 6.63 -6.76
CA LEU A 90 -6.38 5.65 -5.99
C LEU A 90 -4.88 5.75 -6.28
N LEU A 91 -4.49 5.79 -7.56
CA LEU A 91 -3.08 5.93 -7.94
C LEU A 91 -2.51 7.27 -7.48
N SER A 92 -3.27 8.36 -7.62
CA SER A 92 -2.84 9.69 -7.15
C SER A 92 -2.61 9.70 -5.63
N ALA A 93 -3.47 9.03 -4.85
CA ALA A 93 -3.30 8.92 -3.41
C ALA A 93 -2.03 8.14 -3.04
N ILE A 94 -1.75 7.03 -3.73
CA ILE A 94 -0.53 6.24 -3.52
C ILE A 94 0.71 7.05 -3.89
N GLU A 95 0.71 7.74 -5.04
CA GLU A 95 1.84 8.56 -5.51
C GLU A 95 2.17 9.70 -4.53
N LYS A 96 1.15 10.43 -4.07
CA LYS A 96 1.32 11.50 -3.06
C LYS A 96 1.83 10.94 -1.75
N GLY A 97 1.27 9.81 -1.32
CA GLY A 97 1.71 9.09 -0.13
C GLY A 97 3.17 8.66 -0.20
N HIS A 98 3.60 8.10 -1.34
CA HIS A 98 4.98 7.74 -1.62
C HIS A 98 5.91 8.95 -1.55
N ALA A 99 5.55 10.05 -2.23
CA ALA A 99 6.35 11.27 -2.22
C ALA A 99 6.55 11.81 -0.80
N ARG A 100 5.49 11.84 0.01
CA ARG A 100 5.54 12.31 1.40
C ARG A 100 6.38 11.39 2.29
N VAL A 101 6.23 10.08 2.18
CA VAL A 101 7.07 9.12 2.93
C VAL A 101 8.54 9.29 2.54
N ALA A 102 8.83 9.46 1.24
CA ALA A 102 10.19 9.69 0.76
C ALA A 102 10.80 11.01 1.25
N GLU A 103 10.00 12.06 1.42
CA GLU A 103 10.41 13.34 2.01
C GLU A 103 10.71 13.22 3.52
N LEU A 104 9.87 12.48 4.26
CA LEU A 104 10.00 12.35 5.72
C LEU A 104 11.08 11.36 6.16
N ALA A 105 11.29 10.27 5.42
CA ALA A 105 12.17 9.16 5.83
C ALA A 105 13.63 9.58 6.13
N PRO A 106 14.28 10.48 5.37
CA PRO A 106 15.63 10.93 5.68
C PRO A 106 15.75 11.66 7.02
N GLY A 107 14.67 12.32 7.48
CA GLY A 107 14.61 13.08 8.73
C GLY A 107 14.09 12.28 9.94
N ALA A 108 13.87 10.97 9.78
CA ALA A 108 13.31 10.14 10.84
C ALA A 108 14.20 10.10 12.09
N SER A 109 13.59 10.27 13.27
CA SER A 109 14.30 10.18 14.55
C SER A 109 14.68 8.73 14.84
N ALA A 110 15.98 8.48 15.07
CA ALA A 110 16.50 7.17 15.47
C ALA A 110 15.86 6.67 16.78
N GLU A 111 15.55 7.58 17.70
CA GLU A 111 14.85 7.25 18.95
C GLU A 111 13.43 6.75 18.67
N MET A 112 12.64 7.48 17.87
CA MET A 112 11.28 7.06 17.51
C MET A 112 11.26 5.75 16.73
N MET A 113 12.23 5.55 15.82
CA MET A 113 12.33 4.33 15.02
C MET A 113 12.76 3.12 15.85
N SER A 114 13.40 3.32 17.00
CA SER A 114 13.83 2.24 17.90
C SER A 114 12.76 1.87 18.94
N GLN A 115 11.68 2.64 19.06
CA GLN A 115 10.55 2.32 19.95
C GLN A 115 9.78 1.09 19.44
N GLU A 116 9.21 0.32 20.37
CA GLU A 116 8.34 -0.80 20.05
C GLU A 116 7.10 -0.34 19.26
N HIS A 117 6.70 -1.12 18.25
CA HIS A 117 5.53 -0.78 17.44
C HIS A 117 4.21 -1.17 18.13
N GLU A 118 3.13 -0.47 17.81
CA GLU A 118 1.79 -0.77 18.36
C GLU A 118 0.89 -1.63 17.45
N VAL A 119 1.42 -2.15 16.34
CA VAL A 119 0.63 -2.97 15.39
C VAL A 119 0.39 -4.38 15.95
N GLU A 120 -0.82 -4.65 16.47
CA GLU A 120 -1.18 -5.95 17.06
C GLU A 120 -0.92 -7.14 16.14
N LEU A 121 -1.25 -7.03 14.84
CA LEU A 121 -1.04 -8.08 13.84
C LEU A 121 0.44 -8.49 13.72
N LEU A 122 1.36 -7.56 13.97
CA LEU A 122 2.79 -7.77 13.78
C LEU A 122 3.52 -8.19 15.07
N LYS A 123 2.89 -8.07 16.24
CA LYS A 123 3.50 -8.47 17.53
C LYS A 123 4.06 -9.91 17.55
N PRO A 124 3.39 -10.91 16.95
CA PRO A 124 3.91 -12.28 16.90
C PRO A 124 5.11 -12.47 15.97
N THR A 125 5.49 -11.46 15.18
CA THR A 125 6.54 -11.55 14.15
C THR A 125 7.90 -11.08 14.67
N VAL A 126 8.92 -11.10 13.81
CA VAL A 126 10.25 -10.56 14.10
C VAL A 126 10.33 -9.04 14.00
N LEU A 127 9.33 -8.37 13.43
CA LEU A 127 9.26 -6.91 13.42
C LEU A 127 8.91 -6.47 14.84
N LYS A 128 9.75 -5.65 15.46
CA LYS A 128 9.57 -5.22 16.86
C LYS A 128 9.47 -3.71 16.99
N THR A 129 10.12 -2.97 16.11
CA THR A 129 10.25 -1.52 16.22
C THR A 129 9.43 -0.79 15.17
N ASN A 130 9.21 0.52 15.39
CA ASN A 130 8.62 1.38 14.36
C ASN A 130 9.47 1.40 13.08
N GLY A 131 10.80 1.32 13.20
CA GLY A 131 11.72 1.22 12.06
C GLY A 131 11.48 -0.04 11.23
N ASP A 132 11.28 -1.19 11.89
CA ASP A 132 10.95 -2.44 11.20
C ASP A 132 9.63 -2.33 10.42
N VAL A 133 8.62 -1.69 11.02
CA VAL A 133 7.31 -1.51 10.39
C VAL A 133 7.39 -0.53 9.21
N VAL A 134 8.12 0.58 9.34
CA VAL A 134 8.34 1.52 8.23
C VAL A 134 9.06 0.82 7.07
N ALA A 135 10.14 0.09 7.34
CA ALA A 135 10.86 -0.67 6.31
C ALA A 135 9.95 -1.72 5.65
N HIS A 136 9.12 -2.41 6.43
CA HIS A 136 8.13 -3.36 5.90
C HIS A 136 7.13 -2.68 4.96
N LEU A 137 6.57 -1.54 5.36
CA LEU A 137 5.60 -0.76 4.58
C LEU A 137 6.19 -0.13 3.31
N MET A 138 7.50 0.13 3.29
CA MET A 138 8.22 0.63 2.12
C MET A 138 8.59 -0.49 1.13
N CYS A 139 8.85 -1.71 1.63
CA CYS A 139 9.48 -2.75 0.83
C CYS A 139 8.59 -3.98 0.66
N THR A 140 8.54 -4.83 1.67
CA THR A 140 8.00 -6.18 1.56
C THR A 140 6.47 -6.21 1.53
N HIS A 141 5.82 -5.29 2.23
CA HIS A 141 4.36 -5.14 2.22
C HIS A 141 3.81 -4.76 0.83
N PRO A 142 4.24 -3.65 0.20
CA PRO A 142 3.77 -3.31 -1.13
C PRO A 142 4.16 -4.38 -2.15
N ALA A 143 5.36 -4.96 -2.10
CA ALA A 143 5.77 -6.03 -3.01
C ALA A 143 4.81 -7.24 -2.99
N PHE A 144 4.34 -7.65 -1.80
CA PHE A 144 3.34 -8.73 -1.67
C PHE A 144 2.02 -8.38 -2.38
N HIS A 145 1.51 -7.16 -2.18
CA HIS A 145 0.28 -6.70 -2.82
C HIS A 145 0.44 -6.49 -4.34
N LEU A 146 1.63 -6.11 -4.81
CA LEU A 146 1.93 -6.03 -6.24
C LEU A 146 1.88 -7.40 -6.91
N ALA A 147 2.28 -8.47 -6.21
CA ALA A 147 2.08 -9.83 -6.71
C ALA A 147 0.58 -10.20 -6.83
N GLN A 148 -0.25 -9.74 -5.89
CA GLN A 148 -1.71 -9.92 -5.99
C GLN A 148 -2.29 -9.15 -7.18
N LEU A 149 -1.86 -7.90 -7.41
CA LEU A 149 -2.26 -7.13 -8.59
C LEU A 149 -1.79 -7.77 -9.89
N SER A 150 -0.59 -8.37 -9.92
CA SER A 150 -0.11 -9.16 -11.06
C SER A 150 -1.03 -10.35 -11.37
N ALA A 151 -1.59 -11.01 -10.35
CA ALA A 151 -2.61 -12.03 -10.55
C ALA A 151 -3.94 -11.45 -11.08
N CYS A 152 -4.39 -10.30 -10.55
CA CYS A 152 -5.58 -9.60 -11.05
C CYS A 152 -5.44 -9.28 -12.54
N ARG A 153 -4.29 -8.73 -12.92
CA ARG A 153 -3.94 -8.38 -14.30
C ARG A 153 -4.09 -9.56 -15.26
N ARG A 154 -3.57 -10.74 -14.89
CA ARG A 154 -3.71 -11.97 -15.70
C ARG A 154 -5.15 -12.46 -15.78
N SER A 155 -5.90 -12.37 -14.67
CA SER A 155 -7.33 -12.75 -14.65
C SER A 155 -8.18 -11.84 -15.54
N ALA A 156 -7.80 -10.56 -15.68
CA ALA A 156 -8.39 -9.62 -16.63
C ALA A 156 -7.93 -9.82 -18.09
N GLY A 157 -7.22 -10.92 -18.40
CA GLY A 157 -6.77 -11.26 -19.75
C GLY A 157 -5.58 -10.45 -20.26
N LYS A 158 -4.89 -9.68 -19.39
CA LYS A 158 -3.70 -8.91 -19.77
C LYS A 158 -2.45 -9.79 -19.70
N SER A 159 -1.48 -9.49 -20.54
CA SER A 159 -0.18 -10.19 -20.57
C SER A 159 0.60 -9.99 -19.26
N PRO A 160 1.45 -10.96 -18.87
CA PRO A 160 2.37 -10.77 -17.76
C PRO A 160 3.36 -9.64 -18.08
N LEU A 161 3.79 -8.93 -17.04
CA LEU A 161 4.97 -8.07 -17.12
C LEU A 161 6.22 -8.96 -17.00
N VAL A 162 7.26 -8.63 -17.77
CA VAL A 162 8.56 -9.31 -17.79
C VAL A 162 9.66 -8.36 -17.33
#